data_AF-A0A6P5NTY1-F1
#
_entry.id   AF-A0A6P5NTY1-F1
#
_cell.length_a   1.000
_cell.length_b   1.000
_cell.length_c   1.000
_cell.angle_alpha   90.00
_cell.angle_beta   90.00
_cell.angle_gamma   90.00
#
_symmetry.space_group_name_H-M   'P 1'
#
loop_
_entity.id
_entity.type
_entity.pdbx_description
1 polymer ?
#
loop_
_entity_poly.entity_id
_entity_poly.type
_entity_poly.pdbx_seq_one_letter_code
_entity_poly.pdbx_strand_id
1 'polypeptide(L)'
;MRLTFHLPGEQNIIFKDDDDLEEIVEEEEEKCTIFLAWMEANKKLEAGQTLTYGEFPNQFVYDRVSREWHPCKRGYSIGRLNYVPPGTCDIYYMRILLAVQRGCTTYEYIRTVNGIIYSNFQDACYSMGLLCDDREFIVAINEVAELASGHQLRKLFAILLISNSNSNPERVWNATWTLLANGILYERRKALKNQRLNMTHDELKNLCFIEIDEKILNSNARSLKDYQLMPYPEMSDVRLFQNKLIEKDLAYDTNELTHTNLYTKQKMTHEKRTTHSRFSIPITITDESTCNIKHDNLKAELLIQSSLIIWDEAPMLNKMCFEALDRTLRDLMSVTDQHKTHKPFGGKVVVLGGDFRQILPVIPKGSRHDILASVINSSHLWSFCKVLKLHTNMRLLMFSSDQDEGEMKRFANWILDVGNGNIVSIVGDESEVEIPNDLLITTTDDHLVDFAYPNCCKTCQITGIEKKYLSSNTICQADENEDVQQEWFTPEFLNDIMFETTQSQVDFEDRSRCNATLKHRPNFGFMQRDKINS
;
A
#
# COMPACT_ATOMS: atom_id res chain seq x y z
N MET A 1 -26.12 -10.43 -38.08
CA MET A 1 -24.81 -9.82 -38.34
C MET A 1 -24.11 -9.53 -37.02
N ARG A 2 -22.83 -9.89 -36.86
CA ARG A 2 -22.04 -9.56 -35.66
C ARG A 2 -21.46 -8.15 -35.84
N LEU A 3 -21.74 -7.24 -34.91
CA LEU A 3 -21.32 -5.85 -34.95
C LEU A 3 -20.17 -5.64 -33.98
N THR A 4 -19.01 -5.30 -34.53
CA THR A 4 -17.83 -4.88 -33.76
C THR A 4 -17.92 -3.37 -33.46
N PHE A 5 -17.28 -2.95 -32.39
CA PHE A 5 -17.13 -1.57 -31.96
C PHE A 5 -15.86 -1.49 -31.10
N HIS A 6 -15.31 -0.30 -30.95
CA HIS A 6 -14.04 -0.05 -30.26
C HIS A 6 -14.02 1.39 -29.73
N LEU A 7 -13.13 1.68 -28.78
CA LEU A 7 -12.90 3.03 -28.28
C LEU A 7 -12.13 3.87 -29.33
N PRO A 8 -12.06 5.20 -29.17
CA PRO A 8 -11.26 6.06 -30.05
C PRO A 8 -9.79 5.60 -30.07
N GLY A 9 -9.26 5.29 -31.25
CA GLY A 9 -7.87 4.85 -31.42
C GLY A 9 -7.60 3.37 -31.10
N GLU A 10 -8.61 2.60 -30.70
CA GLU A 10 -8.46 1.17 -30.35
C GLU A 10 -9.00 0.22 -31.43
N GLN A 11 -8.80 0.56 -32.71
CA GLN A 11 -9.19 -0.30 -33.83
C GLN A 11 -8.43 -1.63 -33.78
N ASN A 12 -9.15 -2.76 -33.92
CA ASN A 12 -8.50 -4.06 -34.08
C ASN A 12 -7.93 -4.20 -35.49
N ILE A 13 -6.61 -4.34 -35.58
CA ILE A 13 -5.86 -4.59 -36.82
C ILE A 13 -5.42 -6.06 -36.83
N ILE A 14 -5.60 -6.73 -37.97
CA ILE A 14 -5.13 -8.12 -38.17
C ILE A 14 -3.98 -8.05 -39.18
N PHE A 15 -2.80 -8.47 -38.76
CA PHE A 15 -1.59 -8.57 -39.57
C PHE A 15 -1.00 -9.98 -39.49
N LYS A 16 -0.12 -10.33 -40.42
CA LYS A 16 0.66 -11.57 -40.44
C LYS A 16 2.08 -11.30 -39.96
N ASP A 17 2.77 -12.36 -39.56
CA ASP A 17 4.14 -12.27 -39.00
C ASP A 17 5.17 -11.60 -39.93
N ASP A 18 4.93 -11.63 -41.24
CA ASP A 18 5.83 -11.08 -42.27
C ASP A 18 5.44 -9.67 -42.75
N ASP A 19 4.37 -9.08 -42.21
CA ASP A 19 3.88 -7.78 -42.67
C ASP A 19 4.62 -6.61 -42.00
N ASP A 20 4.79 -5.50 -42.71
CA ASP A 20 5.34 -4.26 -42.15
C ASP A 20 4.27 -3.53 -41.32
N LEU A 21 4.53 -3.36 -40.03
CA LEU A 21 3.59 -2.76 -39.09
C LEU A 21 3.34 -1.27 -39.36
N GLU A 22 4.33 -0.53 -39.86
CA GLU A 22 4.18 0.91 -40.13
C GLU A 22 3.29 1.13 -41.36
N GLU A 23 3.52 0.36 -42.42
CA GLU A 23 2.69 0.38 -43.64
C GLU A 23 1.24 -0.07 -43.35
N ILE A 24 1.06 -1.11 -42.53
CA ILE A 24 -0.28 -1.58 -42.15
C ILE A 24 -1.04 -0.55 -41.32
N VAL A 25 -0.38 0.13 -40.38
CA VAL A 25 -1.05 1.14 -39.56
C VAL A 25 -1.47 2.33 -40.43
N GLU A 26 -0.61 2.83 -41.31
CA GLU A 26 -0.97 3.89 -42.25
C GLU A 26 -2.13 3.49 -43.18
N GLU A 27 -2.12 2.26 -43.71
CA GLU A 27 -3.23 1.76 -44.52
C GLU A 27 -4.53 1.55 -43.74
N GLU A 28 -4.46 1.03 -42.50
CA GLU A 28 -5.64 0.72 -41.67
C GLU A 28 -6.22 1.96 -40.96
N GLU A 29 -5.44 3.03 -40.76
CA GLU A 29 -5.94 4.31 -40.29
C GLU A 29 -6.89 4.99 -41.29
N GLU A 30 -6.64 4.85 -42.60
CA GLU A 30 -7.51 5.40 -43.66
C GLU A 30 -8.82 4.60 -43.83
N LYS A 31 -8.89 3.42 -43.23
CA LYS A 31 -9.85 2.36 -43.52
C LYS A 31 -11.01 2.41 -42.51
N CYS A 32 -12.18 2.85 -42.95
CA CYS A 32 -13.37 2.89 -42.08
C CYS A 32 -13.79 1.49 -41.60
N THR A 33 -13.87 1.30 -40.28
CA THR A 33 -14.47 0.10 -39.67
C THR A 33 -15.98 0.12 -39.86
N ILE A 34 -16.64 -1.04 -39.72
CA ILE A 34 -18.11 -1.14 -39.79
C ILE A 34 -18.82 -0.18 -38.80
N PHE A 35 -18.19 0.06 -37.65
CA PHE A 35 -18.67 0.97 -36.61
C PHE A 35 -18.50 2.44 -37.00
N LEU A 36 -17.31 2.83 -37.52
CA LEU A 36 -17.08 4.18 -38.02
C LEU A 36 -17.97 4.49 -39.24
N ALA A 37 -18.15 3.52 -40.14
CA ALA A 37 -19.04 3.64 -41.29
C ALA A 37 -20.50 3.84 -40.88
N TRP A 38 -20.95 3.30 -39.74
CA TRP A 38 -22.29 3.55 -39.21
C TRP A 38 -22.47 5.01 -38.77
N MET A 39 -21.49 5.57 -38.06
CA MET A 39 -21.50 6.99 -37.70
C MET A 39 -21.48 7.89 -38.93
N GLU A 40 -20.71 7.53 -39.95
CA GLU A 40 -20.65 8.27 -41.21
C GLU A 40 -21.97 8.16 -42.00
N ALA A 41 -22.61 6.99 -41.99
CA ALA A 41 -23.92 6.77 -42.59
C ALA A 41 -25.00 7.63 -41.93
N ASN A 42 -24.99 7.78 -40.60
CA ASN A 42 -25.93 8.64 -39.88
C ASN A 42 -25.80 10.13 -40.23
N LYS A 43 -24.63 10.58 -40.68
CA LYS A 43 -24.46 11.96 -41.19
C LYS A 43 -25.18 12.19 -42.52
N LYS A 44 -25.32 11.14 -43.34
CA LYS A 44 -25.80 11.20 -44.73
C LYS A 44 -27.25 10.73 -44.88
N LEU A 45 -27.68 9.78 -44.05
CA LEU A 45 -28.92 9.03 -44.22
C LEU A 45 -29.88 9.30 -43.07
N GLU A 46 -30.91 10.12 -43.31
CA GLU A 46 -31.92 10.49 -42.30
C GLU A 46 -32.63 9.27 -41.71
N ALA A 47 -32.92 8.25 -42.53
CA ALA A 47 -33.55 7.01 -42.06
C ALA A 47 -32.70 6.27 -41.01
N GLY A 48 -31.37 6.37 -41.11
CA GLY A 48 -30.43 5.77 -40.15
C GLY A 48 -30.46 6.44 -38.78
N GLN A 49 -30.79 7.73 -38.72
CA GLN A 49 -30.77 8.51 -37.48
C GLN A 49 -31.81 8.05 -36.45
N THR A 50 -32.82 7.29 -36.90
CA THR A 50 -33.88 6.73 -36.05
C THR A 50 -33.52 5.37 -35.43
N LEU A 51 -32.38 4.78 -35.82
CA LEU A 51 -31.99 3.43 -35.43
C LEU A 51 -30.80 3.44 -34.46
N THR A 52 -30.79 2.49 -33.54
CA THR A 52 -29.58 2.18 -32.75
C THR A 52 -28.58 1.42 -33.61
N TYR A 53 -27.33 1.30 -33.14
CA TYR A 53 -26.32 0.54 -33.90
C TYR A 53 -26.72 -0.94 -34.07
N GLY A 54 -27.36 -1.53 -33.06
CA GLY A 54 -27.89 -2.90 -33.12
C GLY A 54 -29.04 -3.08 -34.10
N GLU A 55 -29.89 -2.06 -34.26
CA GLU A 55 -31.04 -2.05 -35.18
C GLU A 55 -30.67 -1.69 -36.61
N PHE A 56 -29.52 -1.05 -36.83
CA PHE A 56 -29.10 -0.56 -38.14
C PHE A 56 -29.13 -1.60 -39.26
N PRO A 57 -28.67 -2.85 -39.05
CA PRO A 57 -28.72 -3.90 -40.07
C PRO A 57 -30.13 -4.34 -40.48
N ASN A 58 -31.17 -3.91 -39.75
CA ASN A 58 -32.56 -4.19 -40.12
C ASN A 58 -32.95 -3.45 -41.41
N GLN A 59 -32.36 -2.28 -41.67
CA GLN A 59 -32.69 -1.42 -42.80
C GLN A 59 -31.52 -1.15 -43.75
N PHE A 60 -30.29 -1.42 -43.32
CA PHE A 60 -29.08 -1.17 -44.11
C PHE A 60 -28.23 -2.43 -44.25
N VAL A 61 -27.58 -2.59 -45.40
CA VAL A 61 -26.57 -3.63 -45.66
C VAL A 61 -25.20 -2.97 -45.71
N TYR A 62 -24.26 -3.52 -44.95
CA TYR A 62 -22.86 -3.12 -45.03
C TYR A 62 -22.18 -3.76 -46.23
N ASP A 63 -21.67 -2.95 -47.15
CA ASP A 63 -20.83 -3.41 -48.25
C ASP A 63 -19.37 -3.43 -47.78
N ARG A 64 -18.77 -4.62 -47.76
CA ARG A 64 -17.38 -4.81 -47.31
C ARG A 64 -16.35 -4.25 -48.29
N VAL A 65 -16.70 -4.10 -49.56
CA VAL A 65 -15.80 -3.61 -50.61
C VAL A 65 -15.73 -2.09 -50.55
N SER A 66 -16.88 -1.41 -50.58
CA SER A 66 -16.94 0.05 -50.42
C SER A 66 -16.76 0.52 -48.98
N ARG A 67 -16.90 -0.36 -47.99
CA ARG A 67 -16.89 -0.07 -46.54
C ARG A 67 -17.97 0.93 -46.11
N GLU A 68 -19.11 0.90 -46.81
CA GLU A 68 -20.23 1.80 -46.59
C GLU A 68 -21.53 1.04 -46.31
N TRP A 69 -22.45 1.72 -45.62
CA TRP A 69 -23.80 1.21 -45.40
C TRP A 69 -24.75 1.71 -46.49
N HIS A 70 -25.46 0.78 -47.12
CA HIS A 70 -26.43 1.06 -48.18
C HIS A 70 -27.83 0.63 -47.75
N PRO A 71 -28.90 1.35 -48.16
CA PRO A 71 -30.27 0.93 -47.88
C PRO A 71 -30.57 -0.48 -48.41
N CYS A 72 -31.18 -1.32 -47.58
CA CYS A 72 -31.62 -2.66 -47.96
C CYS A 72 -32.63 -2.61 -49.11
N LYS A 73 -32.36 -3.32 -50.21
CA LYS A 73 -33.30 -3.44 -51.33
C LYS A 73 -34.37 -4.51 -51.11
N ARG A 74 -34.06 -5.59 -50.36
CA ARG A 74 -34.98 -6.68 -49.92
C ARG A 74 -34.43 -7.40 -48.67
N GLY A 75 -35.30 -7.74 -47.72
CA GLY A 75 -34.97 -8.51 -46.51
C GLY A 75 -34.60 -7.66 -45.28
N TYR A 76 -34.41 -8.32 -44.12
CA TYR A 76 -33.90 -7.70 -42.89
C TYR A 76 -32.79 -8.59 -42.29
N SER A 77 -31.84 -7.98 -41.57
CA SER A 77 -30.75 -8.67 -40.88
C SER A 77 -30.71 -8.23 -39.43
N ILE A 78 -30.66 -9.17 -38.48
CA ILE A 78 -30.58 -8.83 -37.06
C ILE A 78 -29.12 -8.53 -36.70
N GLY A 79 -28.83 -7.30 -36.29
CA GLY A 79 -27.55 -6.91 -35.70
C GLY A 79 -27.39 -7.44 -34.28
N ARG A 80 -26.21 -7.95 -33.94
CA ARG A 80 -25.84 -8.35 -32.57
C ARG A 80 -24.50 -7.73 -32.20
N LEU A 81 -24.53 -6.84 -31.21
CA LEU A 81 -23.34 -6.27 -30.60
C LEU A 81 -22.51 -7.39 -29.95
N ASN A 82 -21.18 -7.27 -30.05
CA ASN A 82 -20.27 -8.15 -29.33
C ASN A 82 -20.54 -8.12 -27.82
N TYR A 83 -20.46 -9.29 -27.18
CA TYR A 83 -20.48 -9.38 -25.73
C TYR A 83 -19.24 -8.70 -25.16
N VAL A 84 -19.45 -7.87 -24.14
CA VAL A 84 -18.40 -7.15 -23.41
C VAL A 84 -18.65 -7.39 -21.93
N PRO A 85 -17.69 -7.94 -21.17
CA PRO A 85 -17.82 -8.14 -19.73
C PRO A 85 -17.90 -6.80 -18.97
N PRO A 86 -18.71 -6.68 -17.89
CA PRO A 86 -18.79 -5.47 -17.06
C PRO A 86 -17.44 -4.95 -16.55
N GLY A 87 -16.49 -5.85 -16.23
CA GLY A 87 -15.16 -5.49 -15.73
C GLY A 87 -14.21 -4.82 -16.76
N THR A 88 -14.67 -4.52 -17.97
CA THR A 88 -13.88 -3.79 -18.98
C THR A 88 -14.20 -2.28 -19.03
N CYS A 89 -14.88 -1.77 -18.00
CA CYS A 89 -15.20 -0.36 -17.76
C CYS A 89 -15.72 0.38 -19.01
N ASP A 90 -14.87 1.16 -19.68
CA ASP A 90 -15.30 2.12 -20.72
C ASP A 90 -15.99 1.47 -21.92
N ILE A 91 -15.45 0.38 -22.45
CA ILE A 91 -16.04 -0.32 -23.61
C ILE A 91 -17.37 -1.01 -23.25
N TYR A 92 -17.54 -1.41 -21.98
CA TYR A 92 -18.80 -1.97 -21.48
C TYR A 92 -19.89 -0.90 -21.45
N TYR A 93 -19.60 0.28 -20.87
CA TYR A 93 -20.56 1.38 -20.83
C TYR A 93 -20.89 1.89 -22.23
N MET A 94 -19.90 1.97 -23.14
CA MET A 94 -20.16 2.31 -24.53
C MET A 94 -21.10 1.28 -25.21
N ARG A 95 -20.94 -0.02 -24.94
CA ARG A 95 -21.86 -1.04 -25.48
C ARG A 95 -23.30 -0.80 -25.04
N ILE A 96 -23.52 -0.43 -23.78
CA ILE A 96 -24.85 -0.11 -23.24
C ILE A 96 -25.43 1.09 -24.01
N LEU A 97 -24.66 2.17 -24.15
CA LEU A 97 -25.10 3.35 -24.89
C LEU A 97 -25.43 3.02 -26.34
N LEU A 98 -24.64 2.18 -27.03
CA LEU A 98 -24.90 1.77 -28.42
C LEU A 98 -26.20 0.95 -28.59
N ALA A 99 -26.71 0.37 -27.53
CA ALA A 99 -27.99 -0.34 -27.54
C ALA A 99 -29.21 0.59 -27.37
N VAL A 100 -29.01 1.83 -26.93
CA VAL A 100 -30.10 2.77 -26.59
C VAL A 100 -30.03 4.04 -27.43
N GLN A 101 -28.84 4.59 -27.64
CA GLN A 101 -28.61 5.82 -28.38
C GLN A 101 -28.84 5.62 -29.89
N ARG A 102 -29.50 6.59 -30.51
CA ARG A 102 -29.90 6.56 -31.91
C ARG A 102 -29.21 7.67 -32.70
N GLY A 103 -28.89 7.37 -33.95
CA GLY A 103 -28.36 8.36 -34.89
C GLY A 103 -27.03 8.99 -34.51
N CYS A 104 -26.19 8.30 -33.73
CA CYS A 104 -24.90 8.86 -33.34
C CYS A 104 -23.98 9.05 -34.56
N THR A 105 -23.35 10.23 -34.63
CA THR A 105 -22.45 10.62 -35.73
C THR A 105 -20.99 10.77 -35.30
N THR A 106 -20.74 10.80 -33.99
CA THR A 106 -19.41 10.89 -33.37
C THR A 106 -19.38 10.16 -32.03
N TYR A 107 -18.18 9.86 -31.51
CA TYR A 107 -18.01 9.34 -30.14
C TYR A 107 -18.60 10.28 -29.08
N GLU A 108 -18.48 11.59 -29.28
CA GLU A 108 -19.05 12.58 -28.36
C GLU A 108 -20.57 12.51 -28.33
N TYR A 109 -21.19 12.25 -29.47
CA TYR A 109 -22.64 12.09 -29.55
C TYR A 109 -23.13 10.86 -28.80
N ILE A 110 -22.35 9.76 -28.76
CA ILE A 110 -22.70 8.55 -28.00
C ILE A 110 -22.85 8.87 -26.50
N ARG A 111 -21.97 9.72 -25.96
CA ARG A 111 -21.98 10.18 -24.56
C ARG A 111 -22.78 11.48 -24.33
N THR A 112 -23.61 11.89 -25.28
CA THR A 112 -24.48 13.07 -25.15
C THR A 112 -25.86 12.65 -24.69
N VAL A 113 -26.33 13.20 -23.56
CA VAL A 113 -27.65 12.91 -22.97
C VAL A 113 -28.37 14.22 -22.73
N ASN A 114 -29.57 14.37 -23.30
CA ASN A 114 -30.39 15.60 -23.20
C ASN A 114 -29.63 16.90 -23.57
N GLY A 115 -28.71 16.82 -24.53
CA GLY A 115 -27.91 17.96 -24.99
C GLY A 115 -26.66 18.27 -24.16
N ILE A 116 -26.36 17.48 -23.12
CA ILE A 116 -25.14 17.59 -22.30
C ILE A 116 -24.15 16.51 -22.72
N ILE A 117 -22.90 16.92 -23.00
CA ILE A 117 -21.79 16.01 -23.31
C ILE A 117 -21.11 15.61 -21.99
N TYR A 118 -21.10 14.31 -21.67
CA TYR A 118 -20.50 13.80 -20.43
C TYR A 118 -19.01 13.47 -20.61
N SER A 119 -18.24 13.51 -19.52
CA SER A 119 -16.79 13.24 -19.50
C SER A 119 -16.42 11.84 -19.99
N ASN A 120 -17.17 10.83 -19.57
CA ASN A 120 -16.94 9.42 -19.91
C ASN A 120 -18.30 8.73 -20.23
N PHE A 121 -18.24 7.50 -20.72
CA PHE A 121 -19.44 6.72 -21.08
C PHE A 121 -20.26 6.29 -19.85
N GLN A 122 -19.60 6.09 -18.70
CA GLN A 122 -20.25 5.71 -17.45
C GLN A 122 -21.21 6.80 -16.94
N ASP A 123 -20.78 8.05 -16.91
CA ASP A 123 -21.58 9.19 -16.47
C ASP A 123 -22.79 9.41 -17.39
N ALA A 124 -22.62 9.17 -18.69
CA ALA A 124 -23.73 9.21 -19.65
C ALA A 124 -24.76 8.10 -19.36
N CYS A 125 -24.32 6.86 -19.11
CA CYS A 125 -25.21 5.78 -18.69
C CYS A 125 -25.93 6.11 -17.38
N TYR A 126 -25.23 6.69 -16.41
CA TYR A 126 -25.80 7.11 -15.12
C TYR A 126 -26.89 8.16 -15.32
N SER A 127 -26.63 9.19 -16.14
CA SER A 127 -27.59 10.25 -16.46
C SER A 127 -28.83 9.73 -17.18
N MET A 128 -28.68 8.70 -18.02
CA MET A 128 -29.80 8.02 -18.68
C MET A 128 -30.56 7.05 -17.77
N GLY A 129 -30.13 6.85 -16.52
CA GLY A 129 -30.72 5.86 -15.61
C GLY A 129 -30.50 4.41 -16.06
N LEU A 130 -29.47 4.16 -16.88
CA LEU A 130 -29.13 2.84 -17.42
C LEU A 130 -28.22 2.03 -16.48
N LEU A 131 -27.65 2.68 -15.45
CA LEU A 131 -26.91 2.02 -14.39
C LEU A 131 -27.84 1.75 -13.20
N CYS A 132 -27.65 0.61 -12.53
CA CYS A 132 -28.36 0.30 -11.29
C CYS A 132 -27.94 1.32 -10.22
N ASP A 133 -28.89 1.89 -9.46
CA ASP A 133 -28.55 2.78 -8.35
C ASP A 133 -27.90 1.93 -7.26
N ASP A 134 -26.62 2.20 -6.95
CA ASP A 134 -25.86 1.47 -5.93
C ASP A 134 -26.46 1.60 -4.51
N ARG A 135 -27.56 2.35 -4.37
CA ARG A 135 -28.43 2.40 -3.19
C ARG A 135 -28.94 1.03 -2.76
N GLU A 136 -29.24 0.12 -3.68
CA GLU A 136 -29.71 -1.22 -3.32
C GLU A 136 -28.62 -2.02 -2.59
N PHE A 137 -27.36 -1.89 -2.99
CA PHE A 137 -26.23 -2.48 -2.26
C PHE A 137 -26.04 -1.86 -0.87
N ILE A 138 -26.22 -0.55 -0.75
CA ILE A 138 -26.17 0.14 0.54
C ILE A 138 -27.29 -0.38 1.45
N VAL A 139 -28.52 -0.49 0.93
CA VAL A 139 -29.68 -1.01 1.70
C VAL A 139 -29.43 -2.46 2.11
N ALA A 140 -29.01 -3.32 1.20
CA ALA A 140 -28.70 -4.72 1.49
C ALA A 140 -27.62 -4.87 2.58
N ILE A 141 -26.52 -4.10 2.51
CA ILE A 141 -25.48 -4.13 3.55
C ILE A 141 -26.04 -3.66 4.90
N ASN A 142 -26.89 -2.63 4.92
CA ASN A 142 -27.51 -2.13 6.16
C ASN A 142 -28.48 -3.15 6.77
N GLU A 143 -29.29 -3.83 5.95
CA GLU A 143 -30.22 -4.87 6.42
C GLU A 143 -29.46 -6.08 6.97
N VAL A 144 -28.43 -6.55 6.24
CA VAL A 144 -27.59 -7.67 6.70
C VAL A 144 -26.82 -7.30 7.96
N ALA A 145 -26.48 -6.02 8.17
CA ALA A 145 -25.76 -5.57 9.36
C ALA A 145 -26.54 -5.73 10.67
N GLU A 146 -27.87 -5.91 10.62
CA GLU A 146 -28.67 -6.22 11.82
C GLU A 146 -28.41 -7.65 12.34
N LEU A 147 -27.95 -8.56 11.46
CA LEU A 147 -27.84 -9.99 11.74
C LEU A 147 -26.40 -10.53 11.61
N ALA A 148 -25.54 -9.86 10.86
CA ALA A 148 -24.19 -10.32 10.53
C ALA A 148 -23.09 -9.56 11.28
N SER A 149 -21.96 -10.25 11.49
CA SER A 149 -20.74 -9.63 12.02
C SER A 149 -20.04 -8.75 10.97
N GLY A 150 -19.23 -7.80 11.43
CA GLY A 150 -18.43 -6.96 10.52
C GLY A 150 -17.52 -7.78 9.59
N HIS A 151 -16.99 -8.92 10.04
CA HIS A 151 -16.22 -9.85 9.20
C HIS A 151 -17.06 -10.39 8.02
N GLN A 152 -18.32 -10.74 8.27
CA GLN A 152 -19.23 -11.23 7.23
C GLN A 152 -19.67 -10.11 6.29
N LEU A 153 -19.86 -8.89 6.80
CA LEU A 153 -20.13 -7.73 5.96
C LEU A 153 -18.93 -7.41 5.04
N ARG A 154 -17.68 -7.54 5.52
CA ARG A 154 -16.48 -7.42 4.68
C ARG A 154 -16.44 -8.45 3.55
N LYS A 155 -16.83 -9.70 3.84
CA LYS A 155 -17.00 -10.75 2.82
C LYS A 155 -18.10 -10.42 1.81
N LEU A 156 -19.27 -9.97 2.27
CA LEU A 156 -20.36 -9.54 1.39
C LEU A 156 -19.91 -8.41 0.47
N PHE A 157 -19.26 -7.38 1.02
CA PHE A 157 -18.73 -6.27 0.23
C PHE A 157 -17.71 -6.72 -0.81
N ALA A 158 -16.78 -7.62 -0.46
CA ALA A 158 -15.83 -8.20 -1.41
C ALA A 158 -16.53 -9.02 -2.52
N ILE A 159 -17.58 -9.77 -2.20
CA ILE A 159 -18.39 -10.51 -3.20
C ILE A 159 -19.08 -9.53 -4.17
N LEU A 160 -19.63 -8.43 -3.67
CA LEU A 160 -20.25 -7.37 -4.49
C LEU A 160 -19.22 -6.68 -5.42
N LEU A 161 -17.98 -6.55 -4.97
CA LEU A 161 -16.89 -6.09 -5.82
C LEU A 161 -16.57 -7.13 -6.91
N ILE A 162 -16.41 -8.40 -6.54
CA ILE A 162 -16.06 -9.48 -7.48
C ILE A 162 -17.16 -9.66 -8.56
N SER A 163 -18.43 -9.46 -8.21
CA SER A 163 -19.55 -9.58 -9.15
C SER A 163 -19.59 -8.47 -10.22
N ASN A 164 -18.76 -7.44 -10.11
CA ASN A 164 -18.71 -6.27 -11.00
C ASN A 164 -20.10 -5.64 -11.25
N SER A 165 -21.00 -5.76 -10.26
CA SER A 165 -22.37 -5.24 -10.35
C SER A 165 -22.49 -3.83 -9.77
N ASN A 166 -21.44 -3.36 -9.10
CA ASN A 166 -21.39 -2.08 -8.42
C ASN A 166 -20.83 -1.01 -9.36
N SER A 167 -21.65 -0.04 -9.73
CA SER A 167 -21.28 1.01 -10.69
C SER A 167 -20.31 2.00 -10.04
N ASN A 168 -20.50 2.30 -8.74
CA ASN A 168 -19.63 3.16 -7.95
C ASN A 168 -19.33 2.53 -6.57
N PRO A 169 -18.30 1.66 -6.49
CA PRO A 169 -17.94 0.98 -5.24
C PRO A 169 -17.49 1.93 -4.12
N GLU A 170 -16.89 3.07 -4.48
CA GLU A 170 -16.50 4.11 -3.52
C GLU A 170 -17.72 4.68 -2.78
N ARG A 171 -18.84 4.90 -3.48
CA ARG A 171 -20.09 5.39 -2.87
C ARG A 171 -20.64 4.40 -1.85
N VAL A 172 -20.65 3.11 -2.18
CA VAL A 172 -21.10 2.05 -1.27
C VAL A 172 -20.18 1.95 -0.05
N TRP A 173 -18.86 2.00 -0.26
CA TRP A 173 -17.88 2.04 0.81
C TRP A 173 -18.13 3.22 1.76
N ASN A 174 -18.19 4.45 1.23
CA ASN A 174 -18.34 5.66 2.03
C ASN A 174 -19.63 5.65 2.89
N ALA A 175 -20.69 5.00 2.39
CA ALA A 175 -21.94 4.85 3.14
C ALA A 175 -21.91 3.75 4.20
N THR A 176 -21.06 2.73 4.06
CA THR A 176 -21.14 1.49 4.87
C THR A 176 -19.86 1.13 5.64
N TRP A 177 -18.77 1.88 5.48
CA TRP A 177 -17.46 1.55 6.05
C TRP A 177 -17.48 1.37 7.58
N THR A 178 -18.34 2.08 8.32
CA THR A 178 -18.45 1.94 9.78
C THR A 178 -18.96 0.55 10.18
N LEU A 179 -19.87 -0.01 9.40
CA LEU A 179 -20.41 -1.36 9.57
C LEU A 179 -19.35 -2.39 9.17
N LEU A 180 -18.65 -2.14 8.07
CA LEU A 180 -17.56 -3.00 7.58
C LEU A 180 -16.37 -3.02 8.53
N ALA A 181 -16.03 -1.90 9.17
CA ALA A 181 -14.94 -1.81 10.14
C ALA A 181 -15.32 -2.37 11.52
N ASN A 182 -16.60 -2.73 11.73
CA ASN A 182 -17.06 -3.28 12.99
C ASN A 182 -16.30 -4.58 13.34
N GLY A 183 -15.95 -4.72 14.62
CA GLY A 183 -15.16 -5.85 15.14
C GLY A 183 -13.66 -5.75 14.90
N ILE A 184 -13.15 -4.91 13.99
CA ILE A 184 -11.70 -4.81 13.72
C ILE A 184 -10.93 -4.39 14.98
N LEU A 185 -11.37 -3.32 15.65
CA LEU A 185 -10.72 -2.85 16.88
C LEU A 185 -10.77 -3.92 17.98
N TYR A 186 -11.87 -4.66 18.08
CA TYR A 186 -12.02 -5.72 19.07
C TYR A 186 -11.06 -6.89 18.80
N GLU A 187 -11.03 -7.40 17.58
CA GLU A 187 -10.11 -8.48 17.20
C GLU A 187 -8.65 -8.01 17.32
N ARG A 188 -8.37 -6.74 17.03
CA ARG A 188 -7.05 -6.15 17.27
C ARG A 188 -6.67 -6.11 18.75
N ARG A 189 -7.57 -5.62 19.61
CA ARG A 189 -7.35 -5.63 21.08
C ARG A 189 -7.09 -7.04 21.59
N LYS A 190 -7.79 -8.04 21.03
CA LYS A 190 -7.64 -9.45 21.37
C LYS A 190 -6.31 -10.03 20.88
N ALA A 191 -5.96 -9.82 19.61
CA ALA A 191 -4.71 -10.28 19.00
C ALA A 191 -3.47 -9.68 19.70
N LEU A 192 -3.54 -8.38 20.03
CA LEU A 192 -2.44 -7.65 20.68
C LEU A 192 -2.48 -7.75 22.21
N LYS A 193 -3.52 -8.36 22.78
CA LYS A 193 -3.81 -8.39 24.23
C LYS A 193 -3.78 -7.00 24.89
N ASN A 194 -4.15 -5.95 24.15
CA ASN A 194 -4.17 -4.56 24.62
C ASN A 194 -5.60 -4.02 24.67
N GLN A 195 -6.23 -4.06 25.84
CA GLN A 195 -7.61 -3.56 26.00
C GLN A 195 -7.76 -2.04 25.90
N ARG A 196 -6.66 -1.28 26.07
CA ARG A 196 -6.65 0.19 26.00
C ARG A 196 -6.35 0.72 24.61
N LEU A 197 -6.06 -0.16 23.64
CA LEU A 197 -5.81 0.24 22.26
C LEU A 197 -7.01 1.03 21.74
N ASN A 198 -6.73 2.22 21.23
CA ASN A 198 -7.71 3.06 20.57
C ASN A 198 -7.13 3.46 19.22
N MET A 199 -7.96 3.50 18.20
CA MET A 199 -7.55 3.77 16.83
C MET A 199 -8.39 4.91 16.25
N THR A 200 -7.79 5.71 15.38
CA THR A 200 -8.48 6.74 14.62
C THR A 200 -9.38 6.13 13.55
N HIS A 201 -10.28 6.94 12.99
CA HIS A 201 -11.17 6.47 11.92
C HIS A 201 -10.38 6.09 10.67
N ASP A 202 -9.32 6.83 10.36
CA ASP A 202 -8.48 6.57 9.18
C ASP A 202 -7.69 5.28 9.35
N GLU A 203 -7.14 5.01 10.54
CA GLU A 203 -6.47 3.75 10.84
C GLU A 203 -7.44 2.55 10.75
N LEU A 204 -8.68 2.69 11.22
CA LEU A 204 -9.70 1.63 11.12
C LEU A 204 -10.14 1.37 9.67
N LYS A 205 -10.30 2.43 8.86
CA LYS A 205 -10.55 2.30 7.42
C LYS A 205 -9.39 1.59 6.73
N ASN A 206 -8.15 1.99 7.04
CA ASN A 206 -6.95 1.40 6.47
C ASN A 206 -6.89 -0.10 6.77
N LEU A 207 -7.08 -0.50 8.05
CA LEU A 207 -7.16 -1.91 8.44
C LEU A 207 -8.30 -2.67 7.76
N CYS A 208 -9.46 -2.04 7.60
CA CYS A 208 -10.60 -2.66 6.95
C CYS A 208 -10.30 -2.94 5.48
N PHE A 209 -9.65 -2.02 4.77
CA PHE A 209 -9.22 -2.25 3.40
C PHE A 209 -8.20 -3.38 3.30
N ILE A 210 -7.22 -3.44 4.20
CA ILE A 210 -6.22 -4.51 4.24
C ILE A 210 -6.91 -5.88 4.40
N GLU A 211 -7.87 -6.00 5.31
CA GLU A 211 -8.60 -7.27 5.46
C GLU A 211 -9.40 -7.63 4.20
N ILE A 212 -10.03 -6.66 3.54
CA ILE A 212 -10.79 -6.92 2.30
C ILE A 212 -9.86 -7.34 1.16
N ASP A 213 -8.76 -6.61 0.97
CA ASP A 213 -7.81 -6.82 -0.13
C ASP A 213 -7.00 -8.10 0.06
N GLU A 214 -6.28 -8.22 1.19
CA GLU A 214 -5.34 -9.34 1.41
C GLU A 214 -6.05 -10.66 1.71
N LYS A 215 -7.13 -10.63 2.51
CA LYS A 215 -7.76 -11.88 3.01
C LYS A 215 -8.92 -12.37 2.16
N ILE A 216 -9.48 -11.53 1.27
CA ILE A 216 -10.72 -11.89 0.55
C ILE A 216 -10.59 -11.67 -0.97
N LEU A 217 -10.07 -10.54 -1.43
CA LEU A 217 -9.92 -10.29 -2.87
C LEU A 217 -8.72 -11.04 -3.47
N ASN A 218 -7.57 -11.03 -2.79
CA ASN A 218 -6.37 -11.72 -3.27
C ASN A 218 -6.59 -13.23 -3.43
N SER A 219 -7.41 -13.87 -2.56
CA SER A 219 -7.77 -15.29 -2.73
C SER A 219 -8.56 -15.57 -4.00
N ASN A 220 -9.10 -14.54 -4.65
CA ASN A 220 -9.82 -14.59 -5.92
C ASN A 220 -9.04 -13.93 -7.07
N ALA A 221 -7.71 -13.71 -6.90
CA ALA A 221 -6.85 -13.04 -7.87
C ALA A 221 -7.35 -11.64 -8.29
N ARG A 222 -7.95 -10.90 -7.35
CA ARG A 222 -8.42 -9.52 -7.51
C ARG A 222 -7.75 -8.63 -6.46
N SER A 223 -7.66 -7.34 -6.73
CA SER A 223 -7.25 -6.32 -5.75
C SER A 223 -8.22 -5.14 -5.76
N LEU A 224 -8.28 -4.39 -4.66
CA LEU A 224 -8.92 -3.08 -4.58
C LEU A 224 -8.40 -2.11 -5.66
N LYS A 225 -7.16 -2.30 -6.16
CA LYS A 225 -6.62 -1.53 -7.29
C LYS A 225 -7.35 -1.75 -8.61
N ASP A 226 -8.04 -2.87 -8.76
CA ASP A 226 -8.79 -3.20 -9.98
C ASP A 226 -10.08 -2.39 -10.12
N TYR A 227 -10.51 -1.71 -9.06
CA TYR A 227 -11.74 -0.93 -9.00
C TYR A 227 -11.42 0.57 -9.06
N GLN A 228 -11.77 1.22 -10.17
CA GLN A 228 -11.57 2.67 -10.31
C GLN A 228 -12.29 3.44 -9.19
N LEU A 229 -11.62 4.49 -8.67
CA LEU A 229 -12.07 5.36 -7.58
C LEU A 229 -12.10 4.75 -6.16
N MET A 230 -11.81 3.45 -6.00
CA MET A 230 -11.73 2.83 -4.67
C MET A 230 -10.45 3.29 -3.93
N PRO A 231 -10.53 3.77 -2.67
CA PRO A 231 -9.34 4.09 -1.89
C PRO A 231 -8.47 2.86 -1.63
N TYR A 232 -7.15 3.00 -1.73
CA TYR A 232 -6.22 1.91 -1.47
C TYR A 232 -5.48 2.13 -0.14
N PRO A 233 -5.23 1.09 0.67
CA PRO A 233 -4.57 1.26 1.95
C PRO A 233 -3.14 1.80 1.82
N GLU A 234 -2.75 2.71 2.73
CA GLU A 234 -1.35 3.15 2.84
C GLU A 234 -0.51 2.01 3.43
N MET A 235 0.42 1.46 2.63
CA MET A 235 1.20 0.26 2.96
C MET A 235 2.10 0.39 4.19
N SER A 236 2.42 1.60 4.63
CA SER A 236 3.22 1.83 5.86
C SER A 236 2.57 1.17 7.09
N ASP A 237 1.25 1.07 7.10
CA ASP A 237 0.46 0.55 8.23
C ASP A 237 0.07 -0.92 8.09
N VAL A 238 0.48 -1.61 7.02
CA VAL A 238 0.16 -3.04 6.85
C VAL A 238 1.05 -3.90 7.76
N ARG A 239 2.32 -3.50 7.89
CA ARG A 239 3.40 -4.33 8.47
C ARG A 239 3.74 -4.01 9.92
N LEU A 240 3.50 -2.77 10.37
CA LEU A 240 3.71 -2.36 11.76
C LEU A 240 2.82 -3.11 12.76
N PHE A 241 1.74 -3.73 12.28
CA PHE A 241 0.68 -4.24 13.14
C PHE A 241 0.53 -5.76 13.14
N GLN A 242 1.35 -6.54 12.41
CA GLN A 242 1.26 -8.01 12.44
C GLN A 242 2.17 -8.65 13.50
N ASN A 243 3.33 -8.05 13.80
CA ASN A 243 4.29 -8.61 14.75
C ASN A 243 4.25 -7.88 16.11
N LYS A 244 3.67 -8.54 17.11
CA LYS A 244 3.53 -8.05 18.49
C LYS A 244 4.87 -7.65 19.13
N LEU A 245 5.99 -8.28 18.76
CA LEU A 245 7.31 -7.97 19.31
C LEU A 245 7.86 -6.65 18.74
N ILE A 246 7.66 -6.42 17.43
CA ILE A 246 8.07 -5.20 16.74
C ILE A 246 7.20 -4.01 17.19
N GLU A 247 5.88 -4.20 17.28
CA GLU A 247 4.98 -3.16 17.80
C GLU A 247 5.39 -2.75 19.21
N LYS A 248 5.71 -3.70 20.10
CA LYS A 248 6.17 -3.39 21.46
C LYS A 248 7.52 -2.68 21.53
N ASP A 249 8.48 -2.99 20.64
CA ASP A 249 9.77 -2.27 20.57
C ASP A 249 9.58 -0.82 20.08
N LEU A 250 8.58 -0.59 19.21
CA LEU A 250 8.26 0.72 18.64
C LEU A 250 7.25 1.54 19.47
N ALA A 251 6.47 0.89 20.35
CA ALA A 251 5.42 1.50 21.17
C ALA A 251 5.93 2.02 22.53
N TYR A 252 7.00 2.81 22.52
CA TYR A 252 7.44 3.56 23.70
C TYR A 252 6.62 4.87 23.83
N ASP A 253 6.41 5.36 25.06
CA ASP A 253 5.64 6.58 25.30
C ASP A 253 6.34 7.80 24.69
N THR A 254 5.88 8.19 23.52
CA THR A 254 6.39 9.34 22.77
C THR A 254 6.15 10.66 23.50
N ASN A 255 5.11 10.76 24.35
CA ASN A 255 4.76 11.96 25.10
C ASN A 255 5.66 12.15 26.33
N GLU A 256 5.90 11.09 27.09
CA GLU A 256 6.86 11.12 28.21
C GLU A 256 8.29 11.37 27.70
N LEU A 257 8.66 10.72 26.60
CA LEU A 257 9.97 10.90 25.97
C LEU A 257 10.14 12.30 25.36
N THR A 258 9.09 12.88 24.76
CA THR A 258 9.14 14.28 24.28
C THR A 258 9.23 15.26 25.44
N HIS A 259 8.50 15.07 26.54
CA HIS A 259 8.60 15.93 27.71
C HIS A 259 10.00 15.89 28.34
N THR A 260 10.58 14.70 28.48
CA THR A 260 11.95 14.50 28.99
C THR A 260 13.00 15.06 28.03
N ASN A 261 12.80 14.90 26.72
CA ASN A 261 13.66 15.48 25.70
C ASN A 261 13.59 17.01 25.70
N LEU A 262 12.41 17.62 25.85
CA LEU A 262 12.26 19.09 25.89
C LEU A 262 13.01 19.69 27.08
N TYR A 263 12.91 19.08 28.25
CA TYR A 263 13.65 19.49 29.45
C TYR A 263 15.18 19.34 29.28
N THR A 264 15.63 18.25 28.66
CA THR A 264 17.06 17.99 28.42
C THR A 264 17.63 18.90 27.32
N LYS A 265 16.82 19.19 26.29
CA LYS A 265 17.17 20.07 25.16
C LYS A 265 17.33 21.52 25.57
N GLN A 266 16.61 22.00 26.60
CA GLN A 266 16.81 23.34 27.18
C GLN A 266 18.19 23.52 27.85
N LYS A 267 18.85 22.43 28.27
CA LYS A 267 20.18 22.47 28.91
C LYS A 267 21.35 22.20 27.94
N MET A 268 21.05 21.78 26.72
CA MET A 268 22.03 21.47 25.67
C MET A 268 22.15 22.66 24.73
N THR A 269 23.37 23.04 24.31
CA THR A 269 23.53 24.05 23.26
C THR A 269 22.87 23.54 21.98
N HIS A 270 21.83 24.25 21.54
CA HIS A 270 20.96 23.97 20.40
C HIS A 270 21.71 23.34 19.21
N GLU A 271 21.13 22.27 18.66
CA GLU A 271 21.48 21.51 17.43
C GLU A 271 22.25 20.19 17.64
N LYS A 272 21.57 19.06 17.34
CA LYS A 272 22.22 17.79 17.00
C LYS A 272 23.02 18.00 15.71
N ARG A 273 24.28 18.36 15.82
CA ARG A 273 25.22 18.45 14.69
C ARG A 273 26.06 17.19 14.64
N THR A 274 26.46 16.76 13.45
CA THR A 274 27.48 15.72 13.32
C THR A 274 28.76 16.17 14.03
N THR A 275 29.50 15.23 14.61
CA THR A 275 30.74 15.50 15.34
C THR A 275 31.77 16.22 14.47
N HIS A 276 31.85 15.87 13.19
CA HIS A 276 32.64 16.56 12.19
C HIS A 276 32.29 18.06 12.07
N SER A 277 30.99 18.42 12.04
CA SER A 277 30.57 19.83 11.99
C SER A 277 30.78 20.56 13.31
N ARG A 278 30.48 19.89 14.43
CA ARG A 278 30.58 20.48 15.77
C ARG A 278 32.02 20.83 16.12
N PHE A 279 32.94 19.91 15.88
CA PHE A 279 34.35 20.07 16.19
C PHE A 279 35.20 20.48 14.99
N SER A 280 34.62 20.67 13.80
CA SER A 280 35.39 20.95 12.58
C SER A 280 36.48 19.90 12.31
N ILE A 281 36.15 18.61 12.50
CA ILE A 281 37.09 17.49 12.26
C ILE A 281 37.32 17.37 10.75
N PRO A 282 38.59 17.30 10.29
CA PRO A 282 38.90 17.05 8.88
C PRO A 282 38.30 15.73 8.38
N ILE A 283 37.77 15.72 7.15
CA ILE A 283 37.24 14.50 6.51
C ILE A 283 38.38 13.52 6.22
N THR A 284 39.50 14.03 5.72
CA THR A 284 40.75 13.26 5.60
C THR A 284 41.53 13.42 6.88
N ILE A 285 41.59 12.36 7.68
CA ILE A 285 42.22 12.37 8.99
C ILE A 285 43.47 11.50 9.02
N THR A 286 44.50 12.00 9.69
CA THR A 286 45.79 11.34 9.90
C THR A 286 46.15 11.33 11.37
N ASP A 287 47.19 10.58 11.73
CA ASP A 287 47.68 10.45 13.10
C ASP A 287 48.20 11.76 13.69
N GLU A 288 48.42 12.82 12.91
CA GLU A 288 48.84 14.17 13.37
C GLU A 288 47.74 15.23 13.24
N SER A 289 46.58 14.85 12.69
CA SER A 289 45.50 15.79 12.41
C SER A 289 44.96 16.46 13.67
N THR A 290 44.57 17.73 13.54
CA THR A 290 43.87 18.49 14.58
C THR A 290 42.54 19.00 14.03
N CYS A 291 41.62 19.31 14.92
CA CYS A 291 40.36 19.96 14.55
C CYS A 291 40.63 21.37 14.02
N ASN A 292 39.94 21.79 12.95
CA ASN A 292 40.10 23.12 12.35
C ASN A 292 39.34 24.18 13.18
N ILE A 293 39.85 24.43 14.39
CA ILE A 293 39.34 25.39 15.36
C ILE A 293 40.49 26.30 15.75
N LYS A 294 40.39 27.59 15.42
CA LYS A 294 41.34 28.63 15.82
C LYS A 294 40.94 29.22 17.17
N HIS A 295 41.92 29.70 17.94
CA HIS A 295 41.74 30.29 19.28
C HIS A 295 40.79 31.50 19.31
N ASP A 296 40.68 32.25 18.20
CA ASP A 296 39.86 33.46 18.03
C ASP A 296 38.43 33.18 17.50
N ASN A 297 37.98 31.93 17.54
CA ASN A 297 36.68 31.52 17.03
C ASN A 297 35.66 31.35 18.16
N LEU A 298 34.40 31.76 17.94
CA LEU A 298 33.26 31.51 18.84
C LEU A 298 33.14 30.02 19.23
N LYS A 299 33.52 29.09 18.34
CA LYS A 299 33.57 27.65 18.65
C LYS A 299 34.63 27.32 19.70
N ALA A 300 35.79 27.96 19.67
CA ALA A 300 36.87 27.74 20.64
C ALA A 300 36.44 28.23 22.03
N GLU A 301 35.87 29.43 22.12
CA GLU A 301 35.35 29.98 23.37
C GLU A 301 34.30 29.06 23.98
N LEU A 302 33.38 28.54 23.17
CA LEU A 302 32.37 27.60 23.62
C LEU A 302 32.96 26.29 24.16
N LEU A 303 34.00 25.75 23.51
CA LEU A 303 34.69 24.55 24.01
C LEU A 303 35.46 24.84 25.30
N ILE A 304 36.07 26.01 25.42
CA ILE A 304 36.75 26.46 26.64
C ILE A 304 35.76 26.58 27.80
N GLN A 305 34.57 27.13 27.57
CA GLN A 305 33.53 27.27 28.59
C GLN A 305 32.81 25.94 28.90
N SER A 306 32.77 25.00 27.96
CA SER A 306 32.10 23.71 28.17
C SER A 306 32.74 22.91 29.30
N SER A 307 31.95 22.33 30.20
CA SER A 307 32.44 21.45 31.27
C SER A 307 32.31 19.97 30.94
N LEU A 308 31.36 19.64 30.06
CA LEU A 308 30.98 18.28 29.69
C LEU A 308 30.79 18.19 28.17
N ILE A 309 31.35 17.15 27.57
CA ILE A 309 31.12 16.76 26.18
C ILE A 309 30.44 15.40 26.19
N ILE A 310 29.28 15.29 25.53
CA ILE A 310 28.60 14.02 25.31
C ILE A 310 28.71 13.69 23.82
N TRP A 311 29.24 12.50 23.54
CA TRP A 311 29.45 12.02 22.18
C TRP A 311 28.68 10.71 22.01
N ASP A 312 27.55 10.79 21.32
CA ASP A 312 26.70 9.64 21.02
C ASP A 312 27.19 8.89 19.76
N GLU A 313 26.97 7.59 19.70
CA GLU A 313 27.47 6.68 18.65
C GLU A 313 28.99 6.76 18.41
N ALA A 314 29.75 6.91 19.49
CA ALA A 314 31.21 6.98 19.46
C ALA A 314 31.89 5.75 18.79
N PRO A 315 31.45 4.49 19.00
CA PRO A 315 32.12 3.31 18.42
C PRO A 315 32.14 3.28 16.88
N MET A 316 31.23 3.99 16.21
CA MET A 316 31.13 4.03 14.76
C MET A 316 32.21 4.89 14.09
N LEU A 317 32.95 5.70 14.86
CA LEU A 317 33.95 6.62 14.32
C LEU A 317 35.37 6.11 14.48
N ASN A 318 36.21 6.50 13.53
CA ASN A 318 37.64 6.21 13.57
C ASN A 318 38.29 6.87 14.81
N LYS A 319 39.14 6.13 15.52
CA LYS A 319 39.89 6.57 16.70
C LYS A 319 40.61 7.90 16.49
N MET A 320 41.11 8.14 15.27
CA MET A 320 41.84 9.37 14.94
C MET A 320 40.97 10.62 15.16
N CYS A 321 39.65 10.52 15.05
CA CYS A 321 38.73 11.64 15.31
C CYS A 321 38.77 12.08 16.78
N PHE A 322 38.88 11.12 17.69
CA PHE A 322 38.98 11.38 19.13
C PHE A 322 40.36 11.94 19.48
N GLU A 323 41.41 11.41 18.85
CA GLU A 323 42.79 11.85 19.05
C GLU A 323 43.01 13.27 18.51
N ALA A 324 42.41 13.60 17.36
CA ALA A 324 42.43 14.95 16.81
C ALA A 324 41.70 15.95 17.72
N LEU A 325 40.57 15.56 18.32
CA LEU A 325 39.87 16.40 19.28
C LEU A 325 40.67 16.56 20.58
N ASP A 326 41.28 15.48 21.08
CA ASP A 326 42.14 15.51 22.28
C ASP A 326 43.29 16.51 22.10
N ARG A 327 44.01 16.43 20.97
CA ARG A 327 45.07 17.38 20.64
C ARG A 327 44.57 18.82 20.62
N THR A 328 43.45 19.08 19.94
CA THR A 328 42.90 20.44 19.86
C THR A 328 42.45 20.95 21.23
N LEU A 329 41.81 20.14 22.07
CA LEU A 329 41.39 20.59 23.39
C LEU A 329 42.57 20.81 24.34
N ARG A 330 43.64 20.02 24.24
CA ARG A 330 44.89 20.28 24.99
C ARG A 330 45.50 21.62 24.59
N ASP A 331 45.52 21.93 23.29
CA ASP A 331 46.02 23.21 22.79
C ASP A 331 45.15 24.39 23.25
N LEU A 332 43.83 24.32 23.04
CA LEU A 332 42.89 25.37 23.46
C LEU A 332 42.91 25.61 24.97
N MET A 333 42.96 24.54 25.78
CA MET A 333 42.95 24.65 27.23
C MET A 333 44.30 25.09 27.81
N SER A 334 45.40 24.93 27.06
CA SER A 334 46.73 25.39 27.46
C SER A 334 46.78 26.89 27.74
N VAL A 335 45.98 27.67 27.01
CA VAL A 335 45.84 29.13 27.18
C VAL A 335 45.27 29.47 28.55
N THR A 336 44.41 28.60 29.09
CA THR A 336 43.81 28.82 30.42
C THR A 336 44.70 28.33 31.56
N ASP A 337 45.38 27.20 31.37
CA ASP A 337 46.21 26.54 32.38
C ASP A 337 47.16 25.56 31.70
N GLN A 338 48.46 25.79 31.86
CA GLN A 338 49.51 24.99 31.24
C GLN A 338 49.47 23.53 31.68
N HIS A 339 48.99 23.21 32.89
CA HIS A 339 48.90 21.83 33.38
C HIS A 339 47.82 21.00 32.66
N LYS A 340 46.88 21.64 31.95
CA LYS A 340 45.82 20.93 31.22
C LYS A 340 46.30 20.31 29.90
N THR A 341 47.45 20.73 29.38
CA THR A 341 48.08 20.17 28.17
C THR A 341 48.38 18.67 28.30
N HIS A 342 48.67 18.21 29.52
CA HIS A 342 48.98 16.81 29.80
C HIS A 342 47.77 15.98 30.20
N LYS A 343 46.59 16.59 30.33
CA LYS A 343 45.35 15.88 30.66
C LYS A 343 44.60 15.49 29.38
N PRO A 344 43.99 14.30 29.33
CA PRO A 344 43.12 13.94 28.21
C PRO A 344 42.01 14.97 28.05
N PHE A 345 41.71 15.30 26.80
CA PHE A 345 40.78 16.32 26.34
C PHE A 345 40.94 17.68 27.03
N GLY A 346 42.18 18.08 27.36
CA GLY A 346 42.44 19.34 28.07
C GLY A 346 41.80 19.41 29.46
N GLY A 347 41.55 18.25 30.08
CA GLY A 347 40.89 18.13 31.38
C GLY A 347 39.37 18.25 31.34
N LYS A 348 38.74 18.22 30.15
CA LYS A 348 37.28 18.18 30.00
C LYS A 348 36.72 16.81 30.36
N VAL A 349 35.51 16.77 30.90
CA VAL A 349 34.78 15.52 31.09
C VAL A 349 34.15 15.14 29.76
N VAL A 350 34.48 13.96 29.25
CA VAL A 350 33.92 13.42 28.01
C VAL A 350 33.17 12.13 28.30
N VAL A 351 31.90 12.08 27.90
CA VAL A 351 31.03 10.90 28.00
C VAL A 351 30.82 10.37 26.59
N LEU A 352 31.28 9.15 26.36
CA LEU A 352 31.11 8.45 25.09
C LEU A 352 29.96 7.45 25.23
N GLY A 353 28.92 7.65 24.43
CA GLY A 353 27.78 6.75 24.29
C GLY A 353 27.87 5.95 22.99
N GLY A 354 27.26 4.77 22.99
CA GLY A 354 27.15 3.92 21.80
C GLY A 354 27.24 2.45 22.14
N ASP A 355 26.96 1.61 21.15
CA ASP A 355 26.97 0.15 21.29
C ASP A 355 28.05 -0.47 20.39
N PHE A 356 28.99 -1.20 21.00
CA PHE A 356 30.10 -1.85 20.28
C PHE A 356 29.65 -3.07 19.44
N ARG A 357 28.39 -3.48 19.56
CA ARG A 357 27.78 -4.53 18.72
C ARG A 357 27.21 -3.95 17.42
N GLN A 358 27.23 -2.63 17.26
CA GLN A 358 26.87 -1.96 16.01
C GLN A 358 28.03 -1.98 15.01
N ILE A 359 27.82 -1.33 13.85
CA ILE A 359 28.79 -1.29 12.78
C ILE A 359 30.12 -0.65 13.21
N LEU A 360 31.22 -1.28 12.79
CA LEU A 360 32.58 -0.78 13.00
C LEU A 360 32.86 0.43 12.08
N PRO A 361 33.91 1.24 12.37
CA PRO A 361 34.29 2.34 11.51
C PRO A 361 34.57 1.88 10.08
N VAL A 362 34.05 2.64 9.11
CA VAL A 362 34.20 2.33 7.69
C VAL A 362 35.60 2.73 7.22
N ILE A 363 36.42 1.73 6.85
CA ILE A 363 37.74 1.94 6.23
C ILE A 363 37.67 1.49 4.77
N PRO A 364 37.66 2.43 3.80
CA PRO A 364 37.56 2.08 2.39
C PRO A 364 38.70 1.16 1.96
N LYS A 365 38.36 -0.02 1.40
CA LYS A 365 39.32 -1.05 0.98
C LYS A 365 40.24 -1.56 2.12
N GLY A 366 39.87 -1.31 3.38
CA GLY A 366 40.64 -1.76 4.54
C GLY A 366 40.45 -3.25 4.81
N SER A 367 41.50 -3.90 5.31
CA SER A 367 41.42 -5.25 5.86
C SER A 367 40.70 -5.26 7.22
N ARG A 368 40.31 -6.45 7.69
CA ARG A 368 39.77 -6.62 9.05
C ARG A 368 40.73 -6.07 10.12
N HIS A 369 42.04 -6.20 9.91
CA HIS A 369 43.04 -5.66 10.81
C HIS A 369 42.99 -4.13 10.84
N ASP A 370 42.90 -3.48 9.68
CA ASP A 370 42.84 -2.02 9.58
C ASP A 370 41.59 -1.46 10.27
N ILE A 371 40.44 -2.14 10.10
CA ILE A 371 39.19 -1.78 10.76
C ILE A 371 39.34 -1.88 12.28
N LEU A 372 39.83 -3.00 12.82
CA LEU A 372 40.02 -3.18 14.26
C LEU A 372 41.05 -2.18 14.86
N ALA A 373 42.12 -1.89 14.11
CA ALA A 373 43.11 -0.90 14.49
C ALA A 373 42.54 0.52 14.53
N SER A 374 41.46 0.80 13.79
CA SER A 374 40.78 2.09 13.74
C SER A 374 39.74 2.31 14.84
N VAL A 375 39.37 1.30 15.63
CA VAL A 375 38.37 1.42 16.69
C VAL A 375 38.94 2.19 17.89
N ILE A 376 38.07 2.92 18.61
CA ILE A 376 38.48 3.72 19.77
C ILE A 376 39.17 2.93 20.89
N ASN A 377 38.85 1.64 21.08
CA ASN A 377 39.50 0.78 22.06
C ASN A 377 40.99 0.52 21.74
N SER A 378 41.39 0.72 20.49
CA SER A 378 42.78 0.67 20.01
C SER A 378 43.50 2.03 20.11
N SER A 379 42.82 3.07 20.62
CA SER A 379 43.44 4.38 20.89
C SER A 379 44.18 4.37 22.22
N HIS A 380 45.26 5.16 22.28
CA HIS A 380 45.95 5.45 23.54
C HIS A 380 45.02 6.12 24.58
N LEU A 381 43.99 6.84 24.13
CA LEU A 381 42.99 7.48 24.99
C LEU A 381 42.13 6.49 25.77
N TRP A 382 41.99 5.26 25.27
CA TRP A 382 41.14 4.24 25.90
C TRP A 382 41.60 3.88 27.31
N SER A 383 42.90 3.96 27.58
CA SER A 383 43.48 3.72 28.91
C SER A 383 42.95 4.69 29.99
N PHE A 384 42.43 5.85 29.59
CA PHE A 384 41.82 6.84 30.49
C PHE A 384 40.30 6.68 30.63
N CYS A 385 39.68 5.77 29.85
CA CYS A 385 38.24 5.59 29.84
C CYS A 385 37.77 4.67 30.96
N LYS A 386 36.69 5.06 31.65
CA LYS A 386 35.94 4.19 32.55
C LYS A 386 34.71 3.63 31.82
N VAL A 387 34.68 2.32 31.63
CA VAL A 387 33.55 1.65 30.94
C VAL A 387 32.39 1.44 31.91
N LEU A 388 31.21 1.96 31.55
CA LEU A 388 29.95 1.73 32.25
C LEU A 388 29.02 0.96 31.31
N LYS A 389 28.41 -0.13 31.79
CA LYS A 389 27.52 -0.98 31.00
C LYS A 389 26.08 -0.82 31.48
N LEU A 390 25.17 -0.53 30.54
CA LEU A 390 23.73 -0.54 30.78
C LEU A 390 23.19 -1.94 30.41
N HIS A 391 22.46 -2.55 31.33
CA HIS A 391 21.96 -3.94 31.16
C HIS A 391 20.45 -4.00 30.97
N THR A 392 19.74 -2.93 31.32
CA THR A 392 18.28 -2.86 31.28
C THR A 392 17.81 -2.31 29.94
N ASN A 393 17.16 -3.15 29.12
CA ASN A 393 16.57 -2.72 27.86
C ASN A 393 15.23 -2.02 28.10
N MET A 394 15.24 -0.70 28.05
CA MET A 394 14.05 0.11 28.30
C MET A 394 12.99 0.04 27.19
N ARG A 395 13.35 -0.35 25.96
CA ARG A 395 12.38 -0.49 24.86
C ARG A 395 11.40 -1.65 25.10
N LEU A 396 11.86 -2.70 25.78
CA LEU A 396 11.08 -3.92 25.99
C LEU A 396 10.39 -4.00 27.38
N LEU A 397 10.43 -2.93 28.19
CA LEU A 397 9.93 -2.94 29.58
C LEU A 397 8.45 -2.56 29.75
N MET A 398 7.78 -2.02 28.74
CA MET A 398 6.50 -1.32 28.96
C MET A 398 5.23 -2.17 29.03
N PHE A 399 5.28 -3.50 28.86
CA PHE A 399 4.07 -4.34 28.93
C PHE A 399 4.35 -5.76 29.40
N SER A 400 3.98 -6.10 30.63
CA SER A 400 3.87 -7.50 31.05
C SER A 400 2.64 -7.77 31.91
N SER A 401 1.80 -8.67 31.40
CA SER A 401 1.24 -9.75 32.23
C SER A 401 2.29 -10.88 32.27
N ASP A 402 2.27 -11.74 33.27
CA ASP A 402 3.31 -12.75 33.54
C ASP A 402 3.64 -13.70 32.35
N GLN A 403 2.72 -13.90 31.41
CA GLN A 403 2.98 -14.73 30.22
C GLN A 403 3.76 -14.02 29.10
N ASP A 404 3.67 -12.69 29.01
CA ASP A 404 4.33 -11.89 27.96
C ASP A 404 5.82 -11.65 28.27
N GLU A 405 6.23 -11.78 29.54
CA GLU A 405 7.63 -11.56 29.96
C GLU A 405 8.58 -12.63 29.39
N GLY A 406 8.10 -13.88 29.24
CA GLY A 406 8.90 -15.00 28.75
C GLY A 406 9.30 -14.85 27.28
N GLU A 407 8.37 -14.47 26.40
CA GLU A 407 8.62 -14.25 24.97
C GLU A 407 9.50 -13.02 24.75
N MET A 408 9.23 -11.92 25.46
CA MET A 408 10.04 -10.69 25.34
C MET A 408 11.48 -10.92 25.82
N LYS A 409 11.67 -11.70 26.88
CA LYS A 409 13.01 -12.08 27.35
C LYS A 409 13.75 -12.96 26.33
N ARG A 410 13.04 -13.87 25.64
CA ARG A 410 13.62 -14.68 24.56
C ARG A 410 14.06 -13.81 23.38
N PHE A 411 13.20 -12.89 22.93
CA PHE A 411 13.53 -11.94 21.86
C PHE A 411 14.72 -11.04 22.23
N ALA A 412 14.70 -10.46 23.43
CA ALA A 412 15.80 -9.65 23.94
C ALA A 412 17.13 -10.42 23.96
N ASN A 413 17.10 -11.66 24.47
CA ASN A 413 18.28 -12.52 24.50
C ASN A 413 18.75 -12.89 23.09
N TRP A 414 17.84 -13.20 22.17
CA TRP A 414 18.18 -13.51 20.78
C TRP A 414 18.91 -12.33 20.10
N ILE A 415 18.42 -11.09 20.24
CA ILE A 415 19.11 -9.90 19.71
C ILE A 415 20.51 -9.76 20.34
N LEU A 416 20.62 -9.96 21.65
CA LEU A 416 21.91 -9.90 22.34
C LEU A 416 22.87 -10.98 21.83
N ASP A 417 22.37 -12.18 21.58
CA ASP A 417 23.14 -13.31 21.08
C ASP A 417 23.60 -13.09 19.63
N VAL A 418 22.76 -12.49 18.77
CA VAL A 418 23.18 -12.01 17.44
C VAL A 418 24.33 -11.02 17.58
N GLY A 419 24.15 -9.96 18.39
CA GLY A 419 25.14 -8.89 18.53
C GLY A 419 26.45 -9.35 19.17
N ASN A 420 26.41 -10.36 20.04
CA ASN A 420 27.60 -10.95 20.65
C ASN A 420 28.29 -11.98 19.74
N GLY A 421 27.66 -12.38 18.63
CA GLY A 421 28.16 -13.43 17.75
C GLY A 421 27.98 -14.85 18.31
N ASN A 422 27.05 -15.06 19.24
CA ASN A 422 26.83 -16.35 19.91
C ASN A 422 26.04 -17.35 19.07
N ILE A 423 25.22 -16.87 18.13
CA ILE A 423 24.31 -17.70 17.30
C ILE A 423 24.74 -17.78 15.82
N VAL A 424 25.95 -17.33 15.52
CA VAL A 424 26.50 -17.37 14.17
C VAL A 424 27.06 -18.76 13.90
N SER A 425 26.52 -19.45 12.89
CA SER A 425 27.15 -20.64 12.34
C SER A 425 28.17 -20.21 11.28
N ILE A 426 29.38 -20.79 11.31
CA ILE A 426 30.41 -20.50 10.32
C ILE A 426 30.33 -21.59 9.24
N VAL A 427 29.89 -21.22 8.05
CA VAL A 427 29.87 -22.11 6.88
C VAL A 427 30.90 -21.56 5.88
N GLY A 428 32.11 -22.13 5.89
CA GLY A 428 33.21 -21.63 5.07
C GLY A 428 33.73 -20.27 5.54
N ASP A 429 33.75 -19.29 4.63
CA ASP A 429 34.15 -17.89 4.92
C ASP A 429 32.93 -16.99 5.29
N GLU A 430 31.72 -17.54 5.32
CA GLU A 430 30.48 -16.79 5.56
C GLU A 430 29.87 -17.10 6.93
N SER A 431 29.24 -16.09 7.51
CA SER A 431 28.58 -16.13 8.81
C SER A 431 27.08 -16.15 8.58
N GLU A 432 26.42 -17.25 8.98
CA GLU A 432 24.98 -17.40 8.86
C GLU A 432 24.29 -17.15 10.20
N VAL A 433 23.16 -16.42 10.16
CA VAL A 433 22.29 -16.18 11.30
C VAL A 433 20.89 -16.66 10.93
N GLU A 434 20.37 -17.63 11.69
CA GLU A 434 18.99 -18.08 11.52
C GLU A 434 18.02 -17.06 12.12
N ILE A 435 17.10 -16.56 11.29
CA ILE A 435 16.03 -15.66 11.72
C ILE A 435 14.84 -16.52 12.17
N PRO A 436 14.35 -16.37 13.42
CA PRO A 436 13.18 -17.08 13.92
C PRO A 436 11.95 -16.91 13.01
N ASN A 437 11.17 -17.98 12.81
CA ASN A 437 10.01 -18.00 11.92
C ASN A 437 8.93 -16.97 12.30
N ASP A 438 8.80 -16.65 13.58
CA ASP A 438 7.90 -15.62 14.11
C ASP A 438 8.37 -14.18 13.80
N LEU A 439 9.61 -14.00 13.34
CA LEU A 439 10.18 -12.74 12.86
C LEU A 439 10.29 -12.68 11.33
N LEU A 440 10.08 -13.80 10.64
CA LEU A 440 10.13 -13.86 9.18
C LEU A 440 8.88 -13.21 8.56
N ILE A 441 9.12 -12.38 7.55
CA ILE A 441 8.06 -11.83 6.70
C ILE A 441 8.05 -12.65 5.42
N THR A 442 7.07 -13.54 5.26
CA THR A 442 6.88 -14.34 4.05
C THR A 442 6.13 -13.52 3.00
N THR A 443 6.81 -12.59 2.33
CA THR A 443 6.25 -11.87 1.17
C THR A 443 6.99 -12.26 -0.10
N THR A 444 6.27 -12.47 -1.20
CA THR A 444 6.82 -12.93 -2.48
C THR A 444 7.38 -11.83 -3.38
N ASP A 445 7.18 -10.55 -3.05
CA ASP A 445 7.50 -9.43 -3.95
C ASP A 445 8.42 -8.36 -3.34
N ASP A 446 9.05 -7.55 -4.21
CA ASP A 446 10.06 -6.47 -4.04
C ASP A 446 9.75 -5.38 -2.99
N HIS A 447 8.66 -5.51 -2.25
CA HIS A 447 8.16 -4.60 -1.24
C HIS A 447 9.13 -4.31 -0.07
N LEU A 448 10.17 -5.13 0.14
CA LEU A 448 11.19 -4.84 1.15
C LEU A 448 12.07 -3.65 0.75
N VAL A 449 12.34 -3.49 -0.56
CA VAL A 449 13.16 -2.39 -1.07
C VAL A 449 12.42 -1.06 -0.95
N ASP A 450 11.13 -1.04 -1.31
CA ASP A 450 10.28 0.14 -1.15
C ASP A 450 10.03 0.50 0.32
N PHE A 451 10.01 -0.49 1.22
CA PHE A 451 9.93 -0.29 2.66
C PHE A 451 11.23 0.30 3.26
N ALA A 452 12.38 -0.28 2.93
CA ALA A 452 13.67 0.17 3.47
C ALA A 452 14.11 1.52 2.88
N TYR A 453 13.72 1.79 1.63
CA TYR A 453 14.05 3.01 0.89
C TYR A 453 12.82 3.58 0.20
N PRO A 454 11.85 4.13 0.97
CA PRO A 454 10.71 4.80 0.39
C PRO A 454 11.24 5.95 -0.49
N ASN A 455 11.02 5.85 -1.80
CA ASN A 455 11.50 6.75 -2.87
C ASN A 455 12.89 6.46 -3.50
N CYS A 456 13.50 5.28 -3.32
CA CYS A 456 14.76 4.96 -4.03
C CYS A 456 14.62 5.09 -5.55
N CYS A 457 13.50 4.60 -6.09
CA CYS A 457 13.20 4.65 -7.53
C CYS A 457 12.98 6.07 -8.07
N LYS A 458 12.61 7.05 -7.22
CA LYS A 458 12.48 8.46 -7.64
C LYS A 458 13.82 9.22 -7.64
N THR A 459 14.80 8.73 -6.89
CA THR A 459 16.07 9.45 -6.66
C THR A 459 17.23 8.86 -7.46
N CYS A 460 17.12 7.60 -7.89
CA CYS A 460 18.12 6.91 -8.71
C CYS A 460 17.82 6.99 -10.22
N GLN A 461 17.68 8.21 -10.75
CA GLN A 461 18.09 8.48 -12.14
C GLN A 461 19.57 8.87 -12.15
N ILE A 462 20.43 8.04 -11.57
CA ILE A 462 21.87 8.12 -11.82
C ILE A 462 22.14 7.10 -12.92
N THR A 463 22.32 7.61 -14.13
CA THR A 463 22.68 6.84 -15.32
C THR A 463 23.92 6.00 -15.07
N GLY A 464 23.80 4.69 -15.25
CA GLY A 464 24.93 3.78 -15.40
C GLY A 464 25.35 3.08 -14.12
N ILE A 465 24.78 1.90 -13.90
CA ILE A 465 25.48 0.60 -13.70
C ILE A 465 24.39 -0.36 -13.22
N GLU A 466 23.89 -1.17 -14.14
CA GLU A 466 22.99 -2.28 -13.85
C GLU A 466 23.80 -3.35 -13.10
N LYS A 467 23.59 -3.48 -11.78
CA LYS A 467 24.07 -4.65 -11.03
C LYS A 467 22.94 -5.67 -10.98
N LYS A 468 23.09 -6.74 -11.76
CA LYS A 468 22.26 -7.94 -11.69
C LYS A 468 22.44 -8.58 -10.30
N TYR A 469 21.39 -8.55 -9.48
CA TYR A 469 21.27 -9.42 -8.33
C TYR A 469 20.64 -10.73 -8.81
N LEU A 470 21.33 -11.85 -8.60
CA LEU A 470 20.84 -13.18 -8.94
C LEU A 470 19.85 -13.62 -7.85
N SER A 471 18.55 -13.59 -8.13
CA SER A 471 17.55 -14.31 -7.33
C SER A 471 17.37 -15.73 -7.88
N SER A 472 17.51 -16.72 -7.01
CA SER A 472 17.29 -18.14 -7.32
C SER A 472 15.82 -18.49 -7.09
N ASN A 473 15.05 -18.51 -8.18
CA ASN A 473 13.67 -19.00 -8.17
C ASN A 473 13.66 -20.53 -8.09
N THR A 474 12.94 -21.11 -7.12
CA THR A 474 12.41 -22.47 -7.22
C THR A 474 11.03 -22.51 -6.57
N ILE A 475 10.07 -22.98 -7.36
CA ILE A 475 8.65 -23.17 -7.05
C ILE A 475 8.49 -24.41 -6.16
N CYS A 476 7.64 -24.35 -5.12
CA CYS A 476 6.95 -25.53 -4.57
C CYS A 476 5.58 -25.15 -4.00
N GLN A 477 4.56 -25.90 -4.47
CA GLN A 477 3.20 -25.97 -3.93
C GLN A 477 3.17 -26.70 -2.58
N ALA A 478 2.25 -26.30 -1.71
CA ALA A 478 1.46 -27.23 -0.89
C ALA A 478 0.22 -26.50 -0.34
N ASP A 479 -0.96 -26.96 -0.76
CA ASP A 479 -2.21 -26.76 -0.04
C ASP A 479 -2.18 -27.57 1.27
N GLU A 480 -2.79 -27.05 2.34
CA GLU A 480 -3.62 -27.84 3.26
C GLU A 480 -4.45 -26.93 4.18
N ASN A 481 -5.73 -26.81 3.83
CA ASN A 481 -6.96 -26.76 4.64
C ASN A 481 -6.98 -26.12 6.04
N GLU A 482 -7.90 -25.17 6.22
CA GLU A 482 -8.83 -25.16 7.36
C GLU A 482 -10.28 -25.02 6.89
N ASP A 483 -11.13 -25.89 7.42
CA ASP A 483 -12.51 -26.17 7.03
C ASP A 483 -13.53 -25.04 7.34
N VAL A 484 -14.34 -24.75 6.31
CA VAL A 484 -15.82 -24.62 6.29
C VAL A 484 -16.52 -23.86 7.43
N GLN A 485 -17.07 -22.69 7.10
CA GLN A 485 -18.53 -22.46 7.12
C GLN A 485 -18.95 -21.59 5.92
N GLN A 486 -19.33 -22.27 4.83
CA GLN A 486 -20.20 -21.71 3.80
C GLN A 486 -21.64 -21.60 4.33
N GLU A 487 -22.40 -20.73 3.66
CA GLU A 487 -23.86 -20.56 3.74
C GLU A 487 -24.38 -19.55 4.78
N TRP A 488 -24.11 -18.26 4.56
CA TRP A 488 -25.11 -17.20 4.82
C TRP A 488 -25.52 -16.40 3.57
N PHE A 489 -24.73 -16.45 2.50
CA PHE A 489 -25.07 -15.82 1.22
C PHE A 489 -25.23 -16.92 0.19
N THR A 490 -26.43 -17.51 0.11
CA THR A 490 -26.70 -18.50 -0.91
C THR A 490 -26.77 -17.82 -2.28
N PRO A 491 -26.48 -18.52 -3.39
CA PRO A 491 -26.69 -18.00 -4.73
C PRO A 491 -28.12 -17.45 -4.91
N GLU A 492 -29.12 -18.02 -4.23
CA GLU A 492 -30.50 -17.53 -4.22
C GLU A 492 -30.64 -16.15 -3.57
N PHE A 493 -29.98 -15.87 -2.43
CA PHE A 493 -29.98 -14.53 -1.82
C PHE A 493 -29.31 -13.49 -2.73
N LEU A 494 -28.18 -13.85 -3.35
CA LEU A 494 -27.50 -12.96 -4.32
C LEU A 494 -28.35 -12.74 -5.57
N ASN A 495 -29.08 -13.77 -6.02
CA ASN A 495 -30.01 -13.66 -7.14
C ASN A 495 -31.23 -12.83 -6.78
N ASP A 496 -31.78 -12.94 -5.56
CA ASP A 496 -32.94 -12.13 -5.11
C ASP A 496 -32.58 -10.64 -5.05
N ILE A 497 -31.38 -10.29 -4.56
CA ILE A 497 -30.86 -8.92 -4.64
C ILE A 497 -30.82 -8.44 -6.09
N MET A 498 -30.35 -9.27 -7.03
CA MET A 498 -30.24 -8.96 -8.46
C MET A 498 -31.60 -8.98 -9.22
N PHE A 499 -32.59 -9.73 -8.71
CA PHE A 499 -33.93 -9.86 -9.29
C PHE A 499 -34.87 -8.73 -8.84
N GLU A 500 -34.74 -8.22 -7.60
CA GLU A 500 -35.43 -6.98 -7.19
C GLU A 500 -34.95 -5.78 -8.03
N THR A 501 -33.67 -5.75 -8.41
CA THR A 501 -33.07 -4.76 -9.34
C THR A 501 -33.71 -4.78 -10.73
N THR A 502 -34.21 -5.95 -11.19
CA THR A 502 -34.81 -6.11 -12.52
C THR A 502 -36.33 -5.94 -12.53
N GLN A 503 -37.03 -6.18 -11.41
CA GLN A 503 -38.47 -5.93 -11.31
C GLN A 503 -38.81 -4.45 -11.10
N SER A 504 -37.95 -3.67 -10.44
CA SER A 504 -38.18 -2.23 -10.24
C SER A 504 -38.08 -1.40 -11.53
N GLN A 505 -37.56 -1.97 -12.61
CA GLN A 505 -37.40 -1.32 -13.93
C GLN A 505 -38.42 -1.76 -15.00
N VAL A 506 -39.34 -2.70 -14.73
CA VAL A 506 -40.31 -3.20 -15.75
C VAL A 506 -41.76 -2.73 -15.54
N ASP A 507 -42.12 -2.21 -14.36
CA ASP A 507 -43.48 -1.71 -14.11
C ASP A 507 -43.63 -0.21 -14.40
N PHE A 508 -43.59 0.15 -15.69
CA PHE A 508 -44.08 1.45 -16.17
C PHE A 508 -45.03 1.32 -17.36
N GLU A 509 -45.87 0.28 -17.39
CA GLU A 509 -46.92 0.20 -18.43
C GLU A 509 -48.14 -0.69 -18.09
N ASP A 510 -48.73 -0.60 -16.89
CA ASP A 510 -50.19 -0.83 -16.76
C ASP A 510 -50.76 -0.40 -15.38
N ARG A 511 -51.20 0.85 -15.26
CA ARG A 511 -52.15 1.27 -14.21
C ARG A 511 -53.40 1.86 -14.84
N SER A 512 -54.13 1.01 -15.57
CA SER A 512 -55.52 1.27 -15.86
C SER A 512 -56.32 -0.03 -16.02
N ARG A 513 -56.51 -0.79 -14.94
CA ARG A 513 -57.77 -1.52 -14.64
C ARG A 513 -57.71 -2.36 -13.34
N CYS A 514 -58.79 -2.22 -12.58
CA CYS A 514 -59.40 -3.20 -11.68
C CYS A 514 -58.95 -3.30 -10.21
N ASN A 515 -59.94 -2.98 -9.36
CA ASN A 515 -60.06 -3.24 -7.92
C ASN A 515 -60.12 -4.75 -7.55
N ALA A 516 -59.90 -5.02 -6.25
CA ALA A 516 -60.12 -6.25 -5.47
C ALA A 516 -59.07 -7.35 -5.66
N THR A 517 -58.52 -8.06 -4.65
CA THR A 517 -59.10 -8.53 -3.38
C THR A 517 -57.95 -8.96 -2.45
N LEU A 518 -58.12 -8.77 -1.14
CA LEU A 518 -57.25 -9.32 -0.07
C LEU A 518 -57.12 -10.86 -0.14
N LYS A 519 -55.96 -11.41 0.27
CA LYS A 519 -55.89 -12.66 1.05
C LYS A 519 -54.56 -12.82 1.82
N HIS A 520 -54.72 -13.08 3.11
CA HIS A 520 -53.75 -13.37 4.16
C HIS A 520 -52.68 -14.43 3.81
N ARG A 521 -51.44 -14.24 4.30
CA ARG A 521 -50.50 -15.33 4.63
C ARG A 521 -50.48 -15.58 6.15
N PRO A 522 -50.35 -16.84 6.60
CA PRO A 522 -50.45 -17.20 8.01
C PRO A 522 -49.11 -17.14 8.76
N ASN A 523 -49.20 -16.76 10.03
CA ASN A 523 -48.17 -16.90 11.06
C ASN A 523 -47.70 -18.36 11.20
N PHE A 524 -46.38 -18.59 11.23
CA PHE A 524 -45.81 -19.78 11.85
C PHE A 524 -45.06 -19.38 13.12
N GLY A 525 -45.61 -19.86 14.24
CA GLY A 525 -45.14 -19.56 15.59
C GLY A 525 -43.99 -20.46 16.05
N PHE A 526 -43.33 -19.94 17.07
CA PHE A 526 -42.33 -20.57 17.93
C PHE A 526 -42.73 -21.97 18.41
N MET A 527 -41.77 -22.91 18.41
CA MET A 527 -41.77 -24.06 19.31
C MET A 527 -40.44 -24.16 20.05
N GLN A 528 -40.48 -23.77 21.33
CA GLN A 528 -39.59 -24.21 22.40
C GLN A 528 -39.59 -25.74 22.50
N ARG A 529 -38.41 -26.34 22.71
CA ARG A 529 -38.30 -27.61 23.42
C ARG A 529 -37.17 -27.53 24.45
N ASP A 530 -37.60 -27.46 25.70
CA ASP A 530 -36.81 -27.79 26.89
C ASP A 530 -36.40 -29.28 26.89
N LYS A 531 -35.21 -29.50 27.46
CA LYS A 531 -34.72 -30.62 28.30
C LYS A 531 -35.39 -32.00 28.20
N ILE A 532 -34.56 -33.05 28.20
CA ILE A 532 -34.56 -34.14 29.21
C ILE A 532 -33.28 -35.00 29.10
N ASN A 533 -32.62 -35.14 30.25
CA ASN A 533 -31.75 -36.20 30.79
C ASN A 533 -31.21 -37.32 29.90
N SER A 534 -29.89 -37.51 29.94
CA SER A 534 -29.22 -38.55 30.77
C SER A 534 -27.70 -38.37 30.73
#